data_AF-A0A2V5W6W2-F1
#
_entry.id   AF-A0A2V5W6W2-F1
#
_cell.length_a   1.000
_cell.length_b   1.000
_cell.length_c   1.000
_cell.angle_alpha   90.00
_cell.angle_beta   90.00
_cell.angle_gamma   90.00
#
_symmetry.space_group_name_H-M   'P 1'
#
loop_
_entity.id
_entity.type
_entity.pdbx_description
1 polymer ?
#
loop_
_entity_poly.entity_id
_entity_poly.type
_entity_poly.pdbx_seq_one_letter_code
_entity_poly.pdbx_strand_id
1 'polypeptide(L)'
;MERVWGGRRLESLYGKRLPHAALIGESWEIVDRPEAQSVVHEGPLRGATLHELWGKYRAAIFGNVPAAPRFPILCKLLDAQENLSLQVHPPRAIAKKLGGESKSELWYIASAAPKARLYAGVKKGATREGFTKA
;
A
#
# COMPACT_ATOMS: atom_id res chain seq x y z
N MET A 1 3.70 7.72 6.68
CA MET A 1 4.33 6.70 7.52
C MET A 1 5.84 6.73 7.32
N GLU A 2 6.58 6.69 8.42
CA GLU A 2 8.03 6.67 8.39
C GLU A 2 8.59 5.37 7.83
N ARG A 3 9.63 5.50 7.01
CA ARG A 3 10.38 4.39 6.42
C ARG A 3 11.82 4.81 6.23
N VAL A 4 12.75 3.90 6.54
CA VAL A 4 14.20 4.13 6.35
C VAL A 4 14.56 4.44 4.90
N TRP A 5 13.76 3.95 3.94
CA TRP A 5 13.92 4.20 2.51
C TRP A 5 13.12 5.40 1.99
N GLY A 6 12.38 6.07 2.88
CA GLY A 6 11.51 7.17 2.56
C GLY A 6 12.25 8.46 2.25
N GLY A 7 11.49 9.47 1.86
CA GLY A 7 12.02 10.79 1.55
C GLY A 7 11.08 11.90 1.96
N ARG A 8 11.14 13.00 1.20
CA ARG A 8 10.30 14.18 1.38
C ARG A 8 9.59 14.60 0.09
N ARG A 9 9.59 13.79 -0.97
CA ARG A 9 8.93 14.16 -2.23
C ARG A 9 7.41 14.23 -2.12
N LEU A 10 6.82 13.55 -1.13
CA LEU A 10 5.38 13.68 -0.87
C LEU A 10 4.99 15.12 -0.47
N GLU A 11 5.90 15.84 0.19
CA GLU A 11 5.71 17.25 0.53
C GLU A 11 5.77 18.14 -0.72
N SER A 12 6.83 18.00 -1.52
CA SER A 12 7.04 18.87 -2.68
C SER A 12 6.12 18.58 -3.88
N LEU A 13 5.80 17.32 -4.14
CA LEU A 13 4.97 16.92 -5.29
C LEU A 13 3.47 16.95 -5.01
N TYR A 14 3.07 16.70 -3.77
CA TYR A 14 1.65 16.51 -3.41
C TYR A 14 1.20 17.39 -2.25
N GLY A 15 2.04 18.34 -1.79
CA GLY A 15 1.70 19.29 -0.73
C GLY A 15 1.43 18.64 0.62
N LYS A 16 1.89 17.40 0.85
CA LYS A 16 1.64 16.69 2.11
C LYS A 16 2.41 17.35 3.24
N ARG A 17 1.75 17.58 4.38
CA ARG A 17 2.42 18.03 5.60
C ARG A 17 3.12 16.84 6.25
N LEU A 18 4.44 16.87 6.30
CA LEU A 18 5.24 15.79 6.89
C LEU A 18 5.87 16.23 8.22
N PRO A 19 6.03 15.34 9.20
CA PRO A 19 6.80 15.64 10.41
C PRO A 19 8.22 16.11 10.07
N HIS A 20 8.76 17.02 10.90
CA HIS A 20 10.09 17.57 10.70
C HIS A 20 11.16 16.46 10.81
N ALA A 21 12.14 16.49 9.91
CA ALA A 21 13.25 15.51 9.80
C ALA A 21 12.88 14.04 9.55
N ALA A 22 11.60 13.66 9.58
CA ALA A 22 11.17 12.29 9.29
C ALA A 22 11.31 11.94 7.79
N LEU A 23 11.79 10.73 7.52
CA LEU A 23 11.79 10.11 6.19
C LEU A 23 10.47 9.37 5.99
N ILE A 24 9.63 9.89 5.10
CA ILE A 24 8.30 9.34 4.86
C ILE A 24 8.31 8.56 3.56
N GLY A 25 8.13 7.24 3.65
CA GLY A 25 8.10 6.37 2.48
C GLY A 25 6.70 6.09 1.96
N GLU A 26 5.69 6.16 2.83
CA GLU A 26 4.31 5.82 2.45
C GLU A 26 3.34 6.90 2.91
N SER A 27 2.43 7.33 2.03
CA SER A 27 1.18 7.97 2.40
C SER A 27 0.03 7.06 2.00
N TRP A 28 -0.81 6.69 2.96
CA TRP A 28 -1.96 5.83 2.72
C TRP A 28 -3.15 6.72 2.40
N GLU A 29 -3.58 6.69 1.14
CA GLU A 29 -4.61 7.59 0.62
C GLU A 29 -6.01 7.00 0.84
N ILE A 30 -6.15 5.69 0.63
CA ILE A 30 -7.39 4.93 0.88
C ILE A 30 -7.04 3.73 1.74
N VAL A 31 -7.48 3.71 3.00
CA VAL A 31 -7.23 2.63 3.95
C VAL A 31 -8.44 2.32 4.83
N ASP A 32 -8.71 1.02 4.97
CA ASP A 32 -9.55 0.43 6.02
C ASP A 32 -8.74 -0.66 6.75
N ARG A 33 -8.00 -0.27 7.79
CA ARG A 33 -7.15 -1.14 8.61
C ARG A 33 -7.35 -0.82 10.10
N PRO A 34 -7.18 -1.78 11.02
CA PRO A 34 -7.28 -1.52 12.46
C PRO A 34 -6.36 -0.39 12.95
N GLU A 35 -5.14 -0.34 12.41
CA GLU A 35 -4.12 0.64 12.76
C GLU A 35 -4.23 1.98 12.01
N ALA A 36 -5.07 2.06 10.97
CA ALA A 36 -5.23 3.26 10.15
C ALA A 36 -6.56 3.25 9.36
N GLN A 37 -7.31 4.35 9.45
CA GLN A 37 -8.59 4.53 8.76
C GLN A 37 -8.58 5.84 7.97
N SER A 38 -8.96 5.79 6.70
CA SER A 38 -9.35 6.99 5.96
C SER A 38 -10.68 7.51 6.50
N VAL A 39 -10.77 8.83 6.65
CA VAL A 39 -11.95 9.51 7.21
C VAL A 39 -12.51 10.47 6.17
N VAL A 40 -13.84 10.49 6.03
CA VAL A 40 -14.53 11.41 5.11
C VAL A 40 -14.28 12.85 5.56
N HIS A 41 -13.70 13.65 4.66
CA HIS A 41 -13.30 15.03 4.97
C HIS A 41 -14.48 16.01 5.02
N GLU A 42 -15.47 15.82 4.14
CA GLU A 42 -16.54 16.79 3.89
C GLU A 42 -17.86 16.12 3.49
N GLY A 43 -18.94 16.91 3.48
CA GLY A 43 -20.28 16.46 3.11
C GLY A 43 -21.07 15.78 4.24
N PRO A 44 -22.23 15.16 3.92
CA PRO A 44 -23.17 14.63 4.92
C PRO A 44 -22.62 13.49 5.79
N LEU A 45 -21.60 12.78 5.29
CA LEU A 45 -20.94 11.66 5.99
C LEU A 45 -19.59 12.08 6.59
N ARG A 46 -19.30 13.39 6.69
CA ARG A 46 -18.06 13.91 7.28
C ARG A 46 -17.79 13.28 8.65
N GLY A 47 -16.55 12.82 8.84
CA GLY A 47 -16.12 12.15 10.08
C GLY A 47 -16.36 10.64 10.09
N ALA A 48 -17.18 10.09 9.18
CA ALA A 48 -17.31 8.65 9.04
C ALA A 48 -16.01 8.04 8.53
N THR A 49 -15.66 6.87 9.04
CA THR A 49 -14.50 6.09 8.56
C THR A 49 -14.84 5.32 7.28
N LEU A 50 -13.83 4.97 6.49
CA LEU A 50 -14.01 4.09 5.33
C LEU A 50 -14.62 2.73 5.74
N HIS A 51 -14.28 2.22 6.92
CA HIS A 51 -14.90 1.03 7.47
C HIS A 51 -16.42 1.18 7.66
N GLU A 52 -16.87 2.30 8.21
CA GLU A 52 -18.30 2.58 8.38
C GLU A 52 -19.01 2.76 7.05
N LEU A 53 -18.38 3.42 6.08
CA LEU A 53 -18.90 3.51 4.72
C LEU A 53 -19.08 2.11 4.13
N TRP A 54 -18.07 1.26 4.25
CA TRP A 54 -18.09 -0.10 3.74
C TRP A 54 -19.10 -1.00 4.46
N GLY A 55 -19.28 -0.84 5.77
CA GLY A 55 -20.21 -1.66 6.56
C GLY A 55 -21.67 -1.21 6.46
N LYS A 56 -21.93 0.10 6.62
CA LYS A 56 -23.28 0.67 6.76
C LYS A 56 -23.84 1.19 5.42
N TYR A 57 -22.98 1.68 4.52
CA TYR A 57 -23.38 2.39 3.29
C TYR A 57 -22.92 1.69 2.01
N ARG A 58 -22.58 0.38 2.08
CA ARG A 58 -21.89 -0.35 1.02
C ARG A 58 -22.53 -0.21 -0.36
N ALA A 59 -23.80 -0.56 -0.46
CA ALA A 59 -24.51 -0.59 -1.73
C ALA A 59 -24.68 0.81 -2.33
N ALA A 60 -24.91 1.82 -1.50
CA ALA A 60 -25.13 3.19 -1.95
C ALA A 60 -23.84 3.86 -2.46
N ILE A 61 -22.68 3.55 -1.87
CA ILE A 61 -21.41 4.20 -2.20
C ILE A 61 -20.58 3.38 -3.19
N PHE A 62 -20.54 2.07 -3.02
CA PHE A 62 -19.65 1.17 -3.79
C PHE A 62 -20.41 0.31 -4.81
N GLY A 63 -21.74 0.44 -4.89
CA GLY A 63 -22.58 -0.37 -5.76
C GLY A 63 -22.68 -1.83 -5.31
N ASN A 64 -23.06 -2.71 -6.24
CA ASN A 64 -23.26 -4.13 -5.97
C ASN A 64 -21.95 -4.93 -6.03
N VAL A 65 -21.02 -4.60 -5.14
CA VAL A 65 -19.76 -5.34 -4.95
C VAL A 65 -19.94 -6.47 -3.92
N PRO A 66 -19.20 -7.60 -3.99
CA PRO A 66 -19.26 -8.63 -2.96
C PRO A 66 -18.90 -8.09 -1.57
N ALA A 67 -19.58 -8.58 -0.54
CA ALA A 67 -19.24 -8.25 0.84
C ALA A 67 -17.87 -8.81 1.20
N ALA A 68 -17.11 -8.04 1.98
CA ALA A 68 -15.85 -8.45 2.58
C ALA A 68 -15.78 -7.91 4.02
N PRO A 69 -14.98 -8.50 4.92
CA PRO A 69 -14.85 -8.01 6.29
C PRO A 69 -14.36 -6.56 6.43
N ARG A 70 -13.73 -6.02 5.39
CA ARG A 70 -13.23 -4.65 5.29
C ARG A 70 -13.18 -4.21 3.82
N PHE A 71 -13.04 -2.92 3.55
CA PHE A 71 -12.83 -2.42 2.20
C PHE A 71 -11.60 -3.11 1.56
N PRO A 72 -11.72 -3.68 0.35
CA PRO A 72 -10.76 -4.66 -0.14
C PRO A 72 -9.47 -4.07 -0.76
N ILE A 73 -9.41 -2.75 -0.97
CA ILE A 73 -8.29 -2.10 -1.67
C ILE A 73 -7.56 -1.13 -0.72
N LEU A 74 -6.24 -1.15 -0.76
CA LEU A 74 -5.37 -0.19 -0.08
C LEU A 74 -4.60 0.61 -1.13
N CYS A 75 -4.86 1.92 -1.19
CA CYS A 75 -4.16 2.82 -2.11
C CYS A 75 -3.09 3.61 -1.36
N LYS A 76 -1.88 3.66 -1.92
CA LYS A 76 -0.73 4.34 -1.31
C LYS A 76 0.02 5.16 -2.34
N LEU A 77 0.54 6.30 -1.91
CA LEU A 77 1.66 6.97 -2.55
C LEU A 77 2.95 6.50 -1.88
N LEU A 78 3.95 6.14 -2.68
CA LEU A 78 5.25 5.72 -2.21
C LEU A 78 6.32 6.72 -2.65
N ASP A 79 7.17 7.12 -1.71
CA ASP A 79 8.38 7.88 -1.97
C ASP A 79 9.60 6.98 -1.71
N ALA A 80 9.98 6.22 -2.73
CA ALA A 80 11.08 5.26 -2.69
C ALA A 80 12.41 5.96 -3.04
N GLN A 81 13.09 6.55 -2.05
CA GLN A 81 14.38 7.21 -2.23
C GLN A 81 15.56 6.24 -2.11
N GLU A 82 15.42 5.19 -1.32
CA GLU A 82 16.40 4.10 -1.22
C GLU A 82 15.77 2.75 -1.61
N ASN A 83 16.60 1.71 -1.67
CA ASN A 83 16.14 0.35 -1.92
C ASN A 83 15.20 -0.12 -0.80
N LEU A 84 13.99 -0.54 -1.19
CA LEU A 84 13.10 -1.30 -0.32
C LEU A 84 13.66 -2.72 -0.11
N SER A 85 13.16 -3.41 0.92
CA SER A 85 13.51 -4.82 1.10
C SER A 85 13.04 -5.67 -0.08
N LEU A 86 13.80 -6.73 -0.38
CA LEU A 86 13.38 -7.77 -1.30
C LEU A 86 12.21 -8.54 -0.65
N GLN A 87 11.08 -8.62 -1.35
CA GLN A 87 9.83 -9.10 -0.77
C GLN A 87 9.11 -10.07 -1.72
N VAL A 88 8.36 -11.00 -1.12
CA VAL A 88 7.35 -11.81 -1.81
C VAL A 88 6.10 -11.89 -0.93
N HIS A 89 4.94 -11.61 -1.51
CA HIS A 89 3.66 -11.73 -0.79
C HIS A 89 3.14 -13.16 -0.91
N PRO A 90 2.61 -13.75 0.16
CA PRO A 90 2.11 -15.12 0.11
C PRO A 90 0.83 -15.21 -0.74
N PRO A 91 0.62 -16.29 -1.51
CA PRO A 91 -0.65 -16.52 -2.16
C PRO A 91 -1.74 -16.86 -1.13
N ARG A 92 -3.01 -16.68 -1.51
CA ARG A 92 -4.19 -16.91 -0.66
C ARG A 92 -4.18 -18.27 0.06
N ALA A 93 -3.70 -19.32 -0.60
CA ALA A 93 -3.68 -20.68 -0.06
C ALA A 93 -2.82 -20.84 1.21
N ILE A 94 -1.76 -20.03 1.40
CA ILE A 94 -0.83 -20.18 2.53
C ILE A 94 -0.71 -18.94 3.41
N ALA A 95 -1.26 -17.79 3.00
CA ALA A 95 -1.11 -16.53 3.72
C ALA A 95 -1.52 -16.63 5.21
N LYS A 96 -2.69 -17.20 5.50
CA LYS A 96 -3.17 -17.37 6.88
C LYS A 96 -2.26 -18.27 7.73
N LYS A 97 -1.69 -19.32 7.14
CA LYS A 97 -0.74 -20.23 7.82
C LYS A 97 0.56 -19.50 8.19
N LEU A 98 0.95 -18.50 7.40
CA LEU A 98 2.12 -17.66 7.63
C LEU A 98 1.81 -16.44 8.52
N GLY A 99 0.61 -16.36 9.11
CA GLY A 99 0.20 -15.23 9.94
C GLY A 99 -0.05 -13.93 9.16
N GLY A 100 -0.23 -14.02 7.84
CA GLY A 100 -0.38 -12.86 6.96
C GLY A 100 -1.66 -12.90 6.12
N GLU A 101 -1.78 -11.89 5.27
CA GLU A 101 -2.83 -11.78 4.27
C GLU A 101 -2.23 -11.95 2.87
N SER A 102 -3.01 -12.55 1.96
CA SER A 102 -2.59 -12.55 0.56
C SER A 102 -2.66 -11.15 0.01
N LYS A 103 -1.62 -10.75 -0.72
CA LYS A 103 -1.53 -9.43 -1.30
C LYS A 103 -1.08 -9.52 -2.74
N SER A 104 -2.02 -9.25 -3.64
CA SER A 104 -1.71 -8.87 -5.01
C SER A 104 -1.64 -7.36 -5.08
N GLU A 105 -0.71 -6.84 -5.86
CA GLU A 105 -0.51 -5.40 -5.99
C GLU A 105 -0.22 -5.01 -7.43
N LEU A 106 -0.38 -3.72 -7.69
CA LEU A 106 -0.04 -3.07 -8.94
C LEU A 106 0.70 -1.78 -8.61
N TRP A 107 1.68 -1.43 -9.43
CA TRP A 107 2.41 -0.18 -9.31
C TRP A 107 2.17 0.70 -10.53
N TYR A 108 1.76 1.93 -10.26
CA TYR A 108 1.76 3.01 -11.25
C TYR A 108 2.95 3.93 -10.95
N ILE A 109 3.87 4.06 -11.92
CA ILE A 109 5.06 4.89 -11.76
C ILE A 109 4.71 6.33 -12.10
N ALA A 110 4.33 7.11 -11.08
CA ALA A 110 3.96 8.52 -11.25
C ALA A 110 5.15 9.44 -11.56
N SER A 111 6.35 9.10 -11.07
CA SER A 111 7.59 9.82 -11.34
C SER A 111 8.79 8.92 -11.08
N ALA A 112 9.87 9.09 -11.84
CA ALA A 112 11.09 8.33 -11.70
C ALA A 112 12.31 9.20 -12.06
N ALA A 113 13.38 9.09 -11.26
CA ALA A 113 14.65 9.72 -11.59
C ALA A 113 15.34 9.00 -12.77
N PRO A 114 16.25 9.65 -13.50
CA PRO A 114 17.11 8.96 -14.45
C PRO A 114 17.80 7.76 -13.78
N LYS A 115 17.80 6.61 -14.46
CA LYS A 115 18.36 5.34 -13.96
C LYS A 115 17.62 4.71 -12.76
N ALA A 116 16.41 5.17 -12.42
CA ALA A 116 15.56 4.49 -11.45
C ALA A 116 15.33 3.02 -11.86
N ARG A 117 15.17 2.14 -10.87
CA ARG A 117 15.07 0.70 -11.08
C ARG A 117 13.90 0.12 -10.32
N LEU A 118 13.39 -0.97 -10.86
CA LEU A 118 12.42 -1.84 -10.22
C LEU A 118 12.93 -3.28 -10.32
N TYR A 119 12.89 -3.99 -9.20
CA TYR A 119 13.27 -5.40 -9.14
C TYR A 119 11.98 -6.23 -9.09
N ALA A 120 11.69 -6.97 -10.15
CA ALA A 120 10.52 -7.83 -10.23
C ALA A 120 10.86 -9.16 -10.90
N GLY A 121 10.50 -10.26 -10.23
CA GLY A 121 10.78 -11.61 -10.68
C GLY A 121 12.21 -12.06 -10.42
N VAL A 122 12.52 -13.26 -10.91
CA VAL A 122 13.85 -13.88 -10.82
C VAL A 122 14.49 -13.94 -12.20
N LYS A 123 15.83 -14.05 -12.23
CA LYS A 123 16.56 -14.25 -13.49
C LYS A 123 16.07 -15.53 -14.18
N LYS A 124 16.03 -15.51 -15.52
CA LYS A 124 15.70 -16.70 -16.31
C LYS A 124 16.65 -17.85 -15.96
N GLY A 125 16.08 -19.04 -15.73
CA GLY A 125 16.84 -20.23 -15.33
C GLY A 125 17.17 -20.33 -13.84
N ALA A 126 16.68 -19.41 -13.00
CA ALA A 126 16.83 -19.53 -11.55
C ALA A 126 16.16 -20.82 -11.03
N THR A 127 16.90 -21.58 -10.24
CA THR A 127 16.39 -22.76 -9.51
C THR A 127 16.25 -22.44 -8.03
N ARG A 128 15.44 -23.22 -7.32
CA ARG A 128 15.32 -23.09 -5.86
C ARG A 128 16.66 -23.28 -5.17
N GLU A 129 17.43 -24.32 -5.53
CA GLU A 129 18.74 -24.56 -4.93
C GLU A 129 19.72 -23.42 -5.19
N GLY A 130 19.73 -22.88 -6.41
CA GLY A 130 20.58 -21.75 -6.78
C GLY A 130 20.21 -20.49 -6.00
N PHE A 131 18.91 -20.23 -5.80
CA PHE A 131 18.44 -19.09 -5.01
C PHE A 131 18.81 -19.20 -3.53
N THR A 132 18.72 -20.39 -2.92
CA THR A 132 19.04 -20.59 -1.50
C THR A 132 20.54 -20.46 -1.17
N LYS A 133 21.43 -20.70 -2.15
CA LYS A 133 22.89 -20.64 -1.95
C LYS A 133 23.50 -19.25 -2.18
N ALA A 134 22.79 -18.36 -2.88
CA ALA A 134 23.25 -17.01 -3.22
C ALA A 134 23.11 -16.06 -2.04
#